data_AF-A0A2L2Z254-F1
#
_entry.id   AF-A0A2L2Z254-F1
#
_cell.length_a   1.000
_cell.length_b   1.000
_cell.length_c   1.000
_cell.angle_alpha   90.00
_cell.angle_beta   90.00
_cell.angle_gamma   90.00
#
_symmetry.space_group_name_H-M   'P 1'
#
loop_
_entity.id
_entity.type
_entity.pdbx_description
1 polymer ?
#
loop_
_entity_poly.entity_id
_entity_poly.type
_entity_poly.pdbx_seq_one_letter_code
_entity_poly.pdbx_strand_id
1 'polypeptide(L)' 'DMDAKTVNDFLKFLYTGTVDIMDLESAKKLLLAADKYHVPSLVDECANFMKPIISVINVCEIISIADLVNCKSLQLN' A
#
# COMPACT_ATOMS: atom_id res chain seq x y z
N ASP A 1 -2.69 -1.86 -15.27
CA ASP A 1 -1.45 -2.67 -15.25
C ASP A 1 -0.50 -2.19 -14.19
N MET A 2 0.36 -3.09 -13.69
CA MET A 2 1.42 -2.78 -12.73
C MET A 2 2.72 -2.50 -13.50
N ASP A 3 3.50 -1.51 -13.07
CA ASP A 3 4.85 -1.32 -13.59
C ASP A 3 5.80 -2.41 -13.10
N ALA A 4 6.92 -2.58 -13.81
CA ALA A 4 7.88 -3.65 -13.55
C ALA A 4 8.45 -3.63 -12.12
N LYS A 5 8.64 -2.44 -11.53
CA LYS A 5 9.11 -2.31 -10.15
C LYS A 5 8.07 -2.84 -9.17
N THR A 6 6.81 -2.43 -9.34
CA THR A 6 5.71 -2.89 -8.47
C THR A 6 5.52 -4.41 -8.57
N VAL A 7 5.66 -4.99 -9.77
CA VAL A 7 5.62 -6.46 -9.93
C VAL A 7 6.77 -7.13 -9.21
N ASN A 8 7.99 -6.60 -9.33
CA ASN A 8 9.17 -7.16 -8.66
C ASN A 8 9.03 -7.12 -7.14
N ASP A 9 8.63 -5.98 -6.58
CA ASP A 9 8.43 -5.78 -5.14
C ASP A 9 7.30 -6.69 -4.59
N PHE A 10 6.20 -6.81 -5.35
CA PHE A 10 5.10 -7.71 -5.02
C PHE A 10 5.55 -9.18 -4.99
N LEU A 11 6.28 -9.63 -6.01
CA LEU A 11 6.83 -10.99 -6.04
C LEU A 11 7.83 -11.20 -4.92
N LYS A 12 8.73 -10.24 -4.66
CA LYS A 12 9.68 -10.32 -3.53
C LYS A 12 8.94 -10.60 -2.23
N PHE A 13 7.89 -9.82 -1.93
CA PHE A 13 7.07 -10.05 -0.74
C PHE A 13 6.47 -11.46 -0.70
N LEU A 14 5.90 -11.96 -1.80
CA LEU A 14 5.31 -13.29 -1.84
C LEU A 14 6.32 -14.42 -1.56
N TYR A 15 7.57 -14.25 -1.99
CA TYR A 15 8.61 -15.26 -1.82
C TYR A 15 9.38 -15.14 -0.50
N THR A 16 9.53 -13.93 0.06
CA THR A 16 10.37 -13.69 1.25
C THR A 16 9.60 -13.24 2.48
N GLY A 17 8.33 -12.86 2.34
CA GLY A 17 7.53 -12.24 3.39
C GLY A 17 7.95 -10.81 3.73
N THR A 18 8.82 -10.18 2.93
CA THR A 18 9.38 -8.85 3.22
C THR A 18 9.43 -7.98 1.97
N VAL A 19 9.22 -6.67 2.14
CA VAL A 19 9.34 -5.68 1.06
C VAL A 19 9.85 -4.36 1.62
N ASP A 20 10.69 -3.69 0.85
CA ASP A 20 11.25 -2.40 1.23
C ASP A 20 10.40 -1.29 0.58
N ILE A 21 9.49 -0.72 1.36
CA ILE A 21 8.64 0.40 0.91
C ILE A 21 9.42 1.70 1.08
N MET A 22 9.78 2.33 -0.04
CA MET A 22 10.70 3.49 -0.04
C MET A 22 9.99 4.84 0.09
N ASP A 23 8.80 4.96 -0.49
CA ASP A 23 8.07 6.22 -0.60
C ASP A 23 6.55 5.97 -0.71
N LEU A 24 5.77 7.05 -0.61
CA LEU A 24 4.32 7.01 -0.69
C LEU A 24 3.83 6.43 -2.03
N GLU A 25 4.47 6.75 -3.15
CA GLU A 25 4.08 6.22 -4.47
C GLU A 25 4.23 4.69 -4.55
N SER A 26 5.36 4.18 -4.08
CA SER A 26 5.64 2.75 -4.01
C SER A 26 4.66 2.05 -3.08
N ALA A 27 4.38 2.65 -1.92
CA ALA A 27 3.39 2.14 -0.97
C ALA A 27 1.99 2.05 -1.60
N LYS A 28 1.56 3.09 -2.33
CA LYS A 28 0.24 3.13 -2.98
C LYS A 28 0.10 2.05 -4.04
N LYS A 29 1.10 1.93 -4.92
CA LYS A 29 1.09 0.91 -5.99
C LYS A 29 1.10 -0.51 -5.42
N LEU A 30 1.88 -0.76 -4.38
CA LEU A 30 1.91 -2.05 -3.70
C LEU A 30 0.60 -2.35 -2.98
N LEU A 31 -0.01 -1.36 -2.31
CA LEU A 31 -1.31 -1.51 -1.66
C LEU A 31 -2.39 -1.90 -2.66
N LEU A 32 -2.46 -1.24 -3.81
CA LEU A 32 -3.40 -1.58 -4.89
C LEU A 32 -3.15 -2.98 -5.46
N ALA A 33 -1.89 -3.40 -5.60
CA ALA A 33 -1.56 -4.74 -6.04
C ALA A 33 -1.95 -5.80 -5.00
N ALA A 34 -1.66 -5.53 -3.74
CA ALA A 34 -1.98 -6.40 -2.61
C ALA A 34 -3.49 -6.62 -2.48
N ASP A 35 -4.28 -5.55 -2.60
CA ASP A 35 -5.74 -5.62 -2.63
C ASP A 35 -6.23 -6.43 -3.85
N LYS A 36 -5.79 -6.06 -5.06
CA LYS A 36 -6.18 -6.73 -6.31
C LYS A 36 -5.95 -8.25 -6.29
N TYR A 37 -4.83 -8.69 -5.74
CA TYR A 37 -4.45 -10.10 -5.68
C TYR A 37 -4.75 -10.75 -4.33
N HIS A 38 -5.52 -10.08 -3.46
CA HIS A 38 -5.97 -10.59 -2.16
C HIS A 38 -4.82 -11.11 -1.29
N VAL A 39 -3.84 -10.24 -1.01
CA VAL A 39 -2.71 -10.48 -0.11
C VAL A 39 -2.82 -9.57 1.12
N PRO A 40 -3.63 -9.93 2.14
CA PRO A 40 -3.97 -9.03 3.25
C PRO A 40 -2.75 -8.58 4.07
N SER A 41 -1.76 -9.46 4.27
CA SER A 41 -0.55 -9.12 5.01
C SER A 41 0.26 -7.99 4.35
N LEU A 42 0.24 -7.91 3.03
CA LEU A 42 0.91 -6.82 2.30
C LEU A 42 0.06 -5.54 2.31
N VAL A 43 -1.27 -5.65 2.32
CA VAL A 43 -2.17 -4.51 2.57
C VAL A 43 -1.85 -3.87 3.93
N ASP A 44 -1.73 -4.70 4.97
CA ASP A 44 -1.40 -4.24 6.32
C ASP A 44 -0.01 -3.61 6.38
N GLU A 45 0.99 -4.20 5.73
CA GLU A 45 2.36 -3.66 5.67
C GLU A 45 2.39 -2.27 5.02
N CYS A 46 1.71 -2.11 3.87
CA CYS A 46 1.62 -0.82 3.18
C CYS A 46 0.86 0.21 4.02
N ALA A 47 -0.23 -0.19 4.67
CA ALA A 47 -1.00 0.69 5.54
C ALA A 47 -0.19 1.15 6.76
N ASN A 48 0.56 0.24 7.39
CA ASN A 48 1.42 0.56 8.53
C ASN A 48 2.56 1.50 8.15
N PHE A 49 3.11 1.38 6.94
CA PHE A 49 4.05 2.35 6.40
C PHE A 49 3.42 3.73 6.18
N MET A 50 2.20 3.80 5.64
CA MET A 50 1.54 5.06 5.30
C MET A 50 1.03 5.84 6.52
N LYS A 51 0.52 5.16 7.55
CA LYS A 51 -0.04 5.80 8.75
C LYS A 51 0.81 6.93 9.34
N PRO A 52 2.11 6.74 9.65
CA PRO A 52 2.93 7.78 10.26
C PRO A 52 3.28 8.95 9.33
N ILE A 53 3.12 8.80 8.01
CA ILE A 53 3.46 9.83 7.02
C ILE A 53 2.24 10.62 6.53
N ILE A 54 1.06 10.38 7.10
CA ILE A 54 -0.14 11.16 6.83
C ILE A 54 0.10 12.61 7.26
N SER A 55 -0.22 13.54 6.37
CA SER A 55 -0.10 14.98 6.55
C SER A 55 -1.22 15.71 5.82
N VAL A 56 -1.42 16.99 6.12
CA VAL A 56 -2.42 17.82 5.43
C VAL A 56 -2.22 17.87 3.91
N ILE A 57 -1.00 17.62 3.43
CA ILE A 57 -0.66 17.65 2.00
C ILE A 57 -1.13 16.38 1.27
N ASN A 58 -1.04 15.21 1.92
CA ASN A 58 -1.30 13.91 1.28
C ASN A 58 -2.56 13.20 1.80
N VAL A 59 -3.25 13.77 2.81
CA VAL A 59 -4.39 13.13 3.47
C VAL A 59 -5.52 12.78 2.49
N CYS A 60 -5.87 13.68 1.57
CA CYS A 60 -6.96 13.44 0.61
C CYS A 60 -6.65 12.25 -0.31
N GLU A 61 -5.39 12.14 -0.73
CA GLU A 61 -4.95 11.03 -1.57
C GLU A 61 -4.97 9.70 -0.81
N ILE A 62 -4.45 9.70 0.43
CA ILE A 62 -4.40 8.49 1.26
C ILE A 62 -5.82 7.99 1.58
N ILE A 63 -6.74 8.89 1.94
CA ILE A 63 -8.16 8.52 2.17
C ILE A 63 -8.78 7.94 0.91
N SER A 64 -8.58 8.59 -0.25
CA SER A 64 -9.16 8.12 -1.52
C SER A 64 -8.75 6.69 -1.85
N ILE A 65 -7.50 6.34 -1.55
CA ILE A 65 -6.99 4.98 -1.75
C ILE A 65 -7.50 4.03 -0.69
N ALA A 66 -7.56 4.45 0.58
CA ALA A 66 -8.13 3.66 1.67
C ALA A 66 -9.56 3.22 1.37
N ASP A 67 -10.38 4.12 0.82
CA ASP A 67 -11.74 3.83 0.40
C ASP A 67 -11.78 2.87 -0.79
N LEU A 68 -10.90 3.06 -1.77
CA LEU A 68 -10.82 2.19 -2.96
C LEU A 68 -10.50 0.74 -2.61
N VAL A 69 -9.57 0.51 -1.68
CA VAL A 69 -9.16 -0.84 -1.24
C VAL A 69 -9.90 -1.32 0.01
N ASN A 70 -10.94 -0.59 0.46
CA ASN A 70 -11.70 -0.86 1.68
C ASN A 70 -10.80 -1.09 2.92
N CYS A 71 -9.65 -0.41 3.00
CA CYS A 71 -8.69 -0.52 4.08
C CYS A 71 -9.05 0.42 5.23
N LYS A 72 -9.91 -0.06 6.13
CA LYS A 72 -10.40 0.69 7.30
C LYS A 72 -9.29 1.23 8.21
N SER A 73 -8.12 0.61 8.20
CA SER A 73 -7.00 1.04 9.06
C SER A 73 -6.36 2.37 8.62
N LEU A 74 -6.63 2.81 7.39
CA LEU A 74 -6.18 4.10 6.83
C LEU A 74 -7.30 5.16 6.80
N GLN A 75 -8.55 4.79 7.11
CA GLN A 75 -9.64 5.75 7.22
C GLN A 75 -9.49 6.56 8.52
N LEU A 76 -9.68 7.88 8.42
CA LEU A 76 -9.76 8.75 9.60
C LEU A 76 -11.12 8.51 10.28
N ASN A 77 -11.08 8.18 11.58
CA ASN A 77 -12.27 8.12 12.44
C ASN A 77 -12.87 9.51 12.66
#